data_AF-A0A524QH73-F1
#
_entry.id   AF-A0A524QH73-F1
#
_cell.length_a   1.000
_cell.length_b   1.000
_cell.length_c   1.000
_cell.angle_alpha   90.00
_cell.angle_beta   90.00
_cell.angle_gamma   90.00
#
_symmetry.space_group_name_H-M   'P 1'
#
loop_
_entity.id
_entity.type
_entity.pdbx_description
1 polymer ?
#
loop_
_entity_poly.entity_id
_entity_poly.type
_entity_poly.pdbx_seq_one_letter_code
_entity_poly.pdbx_strand_id
1 'polypeptide(L)'
;MACIAAGGFIVNIDLTTGALDDIAKSKAKPGRLGVETRPMSESRFGGVVLPYWSERKLPVSSAARCLRPLRALGWDVVIANDGRILLEANDDYDMFLHQEAVGGMRNTPIGRVIVDELNCFRV
;
A
#
# COMPACT_ATOMS: atom_id res chain seq x y z
N MET A 1 -21.65 -11.63 15.35
CA MET A 1 -20.24 -11.30 15.63
C MET A 1 -19.79 -10.30 14.58
N ALA A 2 -19.97 -9.01 14.85
CA ALA A 2 -19.60 -7.94 13.92
C ALA A 2 -18.14 -7.57 14.22
N CYS A 3 -17.23 -7.96 13.33
CA CYS A 3 -15.91 -7.34 13.29
C CYS A 3 -16.12 -5.95 12.68
N ILE A 4 -16.31 -4.93 13.51
CA ILE A 4 -16.28 -3.54 13.05
C ILE A 4 -14.80 -3.19 12.87
N ALA A 5 -14.24 -3.58 11.72
CA ALA A 5 -12.93 -3.09 11.33
C ALA A 5 -13.06 -1.58 11.06
N ALA A 6 -12.60 -0.74 11.99
CA ALA A 6 -12.45 0.70 11.80
C ALA A 6 -11.29 1.07 10.82
N GLY A 7 -10.97 0.16 9.89
CA GLY A 7 -10.00 0.31 8.82
C GLY A 7 -10.66 0.74 7.50
N GLY A 8 -9.97 0.50 6.38
CA GLY A 8 -10.49 0.84 5.04
C GLY A 8 -10.03 2.20 4.51
N PHE A 9 -8.98 2.76 5.13
CA PHE A 9 -8.25 3.91 4.60
C PHE A 9 -6.94 3.46 3.97
N ILE A 10 -6.53 4.19 2.94
CA ILE A 10 -5.22 4.12 2.31
C ILE A 10 -4.56 5.48 2.46
N VAL A 11 -3.29 5.47 2.84
CA VAL A 11 -2.45 6.66 2.90
C VAL A 11 -1.18 6.36 2.11
N ASN A 12 -0.75 7.32 1.31
CA ASN A 12 0.48 7.17 0.55
C ASN A 12 1.69 7.20 1.49
N ILE A 13 2.74 6.49 1.08
CA ILE A 13 4.05 6.49 1.74
C ILE A 13 5.03 7.08 0.74
N ASP A 14 5.74 8.14 1.11
CA ASP A 14 6.89 8.60 0.33
C ASP A 14 7.97 7.53 0.37
N LEU A 15 8.26 6.92 -0.79
CA LEU A 15 9.20 5.81 -0.87
C LEU A 15 10.65 6.20 -0.52
N THR A 16 10.98 7.50 -0.58
CA THR A 16 12.30 8.02 -0.25
C THR A 16 12.46 8.17 1.26
N THR A 17 11.47 8.74 1.93
CA THR A 17 11.57 9.15 3.35
C THR A 17 10.87 8.19 4.31
N GLY A 18 9.88 7.43 3.83
CA GLY A 18 9.01 6.60 4.66
C GLY A 18 7.93 7.37 5.38
N ALA A 19 7.80 8.66 5.07
CA ALA A 19 6.76 9.52 5.64
C ALA A 19 5.40 9.18 5.03
N LEU A 20 4.36 9.25 5.87
CA LEU A 20 2.98 9.17 5.42
C LEU A 20 2.51 10.55 4.94
N ASP A 21 1.68 10.57 3.90
CA ASP A 21 0.93 11.78 3.53
C ASP A 21 -0.04 12.18 4.65
N ASP A 22 -0.42 13.47 4.68
CA ASP A 22 -1.32 14.00 5.70
C ASP A 22 -2.75 13.45 5.58
N ILE A 23 -3.20 13.18 4.36
CA ILE A 23 -4.59 12.84 4.04
C ILE A 23 -4.68 11.39 3.61
N ALA A 24 -5.36 10.59 4.42
CA ALA A 24 -5.78 9.25 4.03
C ALA A 24 -7.09 9.31 3.22
N LYS A 25 -7.18 8.45 2.21
CA LYS A 25 -8.35 8.25 1.37
C LYS A 25 -8.94 6.88 1.64
N SER A 26 -10.04 6.55 0.99
CA SER A 26 -10.74 5.29 1.22
C SER A 26 -11.51 4.94 -0.05
N LYS A 27 -11.89 3.67 -0.23
CA LYS A 27 -12.40 3.15 -1.51
C LYS A 27 -13.54 3.99 -2.09
N ALA A 28 -13.45 4.52 -3.31
CA ALA A 28 -14.42 5.47 -3.87
C ALA A 28 -15.91 5.21 -3.48
N LYS A 29 -16.54 6.21 -2.85
CA LYS A 29 -17.99 6.28 -2.54
C LYS A 29 -18.47 7.72 -2.71
N PRO A 30 -19.74 7.98 -3.10
CA PRO A 30 -20.27 9.33 -3.22
C PRO A 30 -20.12 10.13 -1.91
N GLY A 31 -19.72 11.40 -1.99
CA GLY A 31 -19.60 12.30 -0.84
C GLY A 31 -18.39 12.06 0.06
N ARG A 32 -17.38 11.32 -0.41
CA ARG A 32 -16.20 10.98 0.39
C ARG A 32 -15.31 12.21 0.62
N LEU A 33 -14.88 12.38 1.87
CA LEU A 33 -13.87 13.36 2.29
C LEU A 33 -12.57 12.62 2.64
N GLY A 34 -11.43 13.25 2.35
CA GLY A 34 -10.14 12.82 2.89
C GLY A 34 -10.13 12.96 4.42
N VAL A 35 -9.37 12.10 5.09
CA VAL A 35 -9.31 12.09 6.56
C VAL A 35 -7.86 12.29 7.01
N GLU A 36 -7.64 13.25 7.89
CA GLU A 36 -6.31 13.58 8.42
C GLU A 36 -5.94 12.77 9.67
N THR A 37 -6.93 12.18 10.35
CA THR A 37 -6.78 11.48 11.63
C THR A 37 -7.28 10.04 11.57
N ARG A 38 -6.69 9.18 12.39
CA ARG A 38 -7.12 7.79 12.53
C ARG A 38 -8.42 7.74 13.34
N PRO A 39 -9.49 7.06 12.88
CA PRO A 39 -10.77 7.08 13.56
C PRO A 39 -10.76 6.57 15.01
N MET A 40 -9.83 5.68 15.34
CA MET A 40 -9.78 5.04 16.67
C MET A 40 -8.88 5.78 17.67
N SER A 41 -7.77 6.36 17.21
CA SER A 41 -6.76 7.00 18.06
C SER A 41 -6.74 8.51 17.96
N GLU A 42 -7.45 9.09 17.00
CA GLU A 42 -7.47 10.52 16.64
C GLU A 42 -6.10 11.11 16.25
N SER A 43 -5.04 10.29 16.27
CA SER A 43 -3.70 10.65 15.83
C SER A 43 -3.67 10.98 14.34
N ARG A 44 -2.90 12.00 13.96
CA ARG A 44 -2.69 12.38 12.56
C ARG A 44 -1.91 11.31 11.77
N PHE A 45 -2.16 11.25 10.46
CA PHE A 45 -1.28 10.52 9.54
C PHE A 45 -0.01 11.32 9.25
N GLY A 46 -0.19 12.63 9.02
CA GLY A 46 0.88 13.58 8.81
C GLY A 46 1.95 13.58 9.89
N GLY A 47 3.21 13.68 9.48
CA GLY A 47 4.37 13.69 10.37
C GLY A 47 4.78 12.31 10.91
N VAL A 48 4.06 11.24 10.54
CA VAL A 48 4.47 9.87 10.85
C VAL A 48 5.48 9.39 9.82
N VAL A 49 6.63 8.92 10.28
CA VAL A 49 7.59 8.16 9.47
C VAL A 49 7.53 6.70 9.91
N LEU A 50 7.42 5.79 8.96
CA LEU A 50 7.37 4.36 9.27
C LEU A 50 8.66 3.90 9.98
N PRO A 51 8.55 3.23 11.14
CA PRO A 51 9.70 2.65 11.80
C PRO A 51 10.49 1.73 10.87
N TYR A 52 11.82 1.73 11.05
CA TYR A 52 12.75 0.89 10.28
C TYR A 52 12.78 1.16 8.76
N TRP A 53 12.23 2.30 8.28
CA TRP A 53 12.19 2.61 6.85
C TRP A 53 13.58 2.69 6.20
N SER A 54 14.56 3.31 6.87
CA SER A 54 15.92 3.49 6.38
C SER A 54 16.75 2.20 6.35
N GLU A 55 16.26 1.11 6.95
CA GLU A 55 16.96 -0.17 6.96
C GLU A 55 16.89 -0.84 5.60
N ARG A 56 18.04 -1.34 5.14
CA ARG A 56 18.44 -1.42 3.74
C ARG A 56 17.44 -2.03 2.75
N LYS A 57 16.53 -2.94 3.13
CA LYS A 57 15.30 -3.33 2.38
C LYS A 57 14.30 -3.96 3.35
N LEU A 58 13.00 -3.72 3.12
CA LEU A 58 11.97 -4.59 3.68
C LEU A 58 12.25 -6.05 3.27
N PRO A 59 11.97 -7.05 4.13
CA PRO A 59 12.10 -8.49 3.80
C PRO A 59 11.43 -8.85 2.46
N VAL A 60 10.42 -8.06 2.08
CA VAL A 60 9.70 -8.06 0.80
C VAL A 60 10.60 -8.27 -0.42
N SER A 61 11.74 -7.58 -0.54
CA SER A 61 12.59 -7.71 -1.74
C SER A 61 13.20 -9.10 -1.90
N SER A 62 13.57 -9.75 -0.79
CA SER A 62 14.11 -11.11 -0.82
C SER A 62 12.99 -12.11 -1.05
N ALA A 63 11.85 -11.94 -0.37
CA ALA A 63 10.66 -12.78 -0.57
C ALA A 63 10.14 -12.73 -2.01
N ALA A 64 10.06 -11.54 -2.61
CA ALA A 64 9.62 -11.36 -4.00
C ALA A 64 10.50 -12.10 -5.02
N ARG A 65 11.80 -12.27 -4.74
CA ARG A 65 12.70 -13.05 -5.62
C ARG A 65 12.39 -14.54 -5.56
N CYS A 66 11.92 -15.05 -4.42
CA CYS A 66 11.52 -16.45 -4.28
C CYS A 66 10.20 -16.76 -5.02
N LEU A 67 9.38 -15.74 -5.30
CA LEU A 67 8.08 -15.89 -5.97
C LEU A 67 8.11 -15.62 -7.48
N ARG A 68 9.30 -15.61 -8.08
CA ARG A 68 9.43 -15.50 -9.55
C ARG A 68 8.71 -16.69 -10.22
N PRO A 69 8.01 -16.49 -11.36
CA PRO A 69 8.09 -15.32 -12.24
C PRO A 69 7.08 -14.18 -11.95
N LEU A 70 6.33 -14.21 -10.85
CA LEU A 70 5.35 -13.16 -10.51
C LEU A 70 6.06 -11.79 -10.43
N ARG A 71 5.56 -10.79 -11.17
CA ARG A 71 6.25 -9.49 -11.33
C ARG A 71 5.65 -8.39 -10.45
N ALA A 72 4.41 -8.56 -10.01
CA ALA A 72 3.67 -7.59 -9.24
C ALA A 72 2.80 -8.30 -8.19
N LEU A 73 2.97 -7.93 -6.92
CA LEU A 73 2.25 -8.48 -5.78
C LEU A 73 2.01 -7.36 -4.77
N GLY A 74 0.84 -7.36 -4.12
CA GLY A 74 0.59 -6.60 -2.91
C GLY A 74 1.22 -7.32 -1.72
N TRP A 75 1.87 -6.58 -0.83
CA TRP A 75 2.55 -7.15 0.32
C TRP A 75 2.01 -6.58 1.61
N ASP A 76 1.53 -7.46 2.47
CA ASP A 76 1.08 -7.11 3.80
C ASP A 76 2.25 -7.28 4.76
N VAL A 77 2.70 -6.14 5.29
CA VAL A 77 3.84 -6.06 6.19
C VAL A 77 3.38 -5.45 7.51
N VAL A 78 3.60 -6.19 8.60
CA VAL A 78 3.41 -5.67 9.94
C VAL A 78 4.68 -4.98 10.40
N ILE A 79 4.52 -3.75 10.90
CA ILE A 79 5.56 -3.05 11.65
C ILE A 79 5.30 -3.29 13.14
N ALA A 80 6.14 -4.11 13.77
CA ALA A 80 6.08 -4.45 15.19
C ALA A 80 7.14 -3.66 15.98
N ASN A 81 7.10 -3.74 17.32
CA ASN A 81 8.04 -3.03 18.19
C ASN A 81 9.49 -3.53 18.09
N ASP A 82 9.68 -4.76 17.63
CA ASP A 82 10.97 -5.46 17.53
C ASP A 82 11.42 -5.67 16.08
N GLY A 83 10.66 -5.16 15.11
CA GLY A 83 11.02 -5.27 13.71
C GLY A 83 9.80 -5.36 12.80
N ARG A 84 9.98 -6.07 11.68
CA ARG A 84 9.00 -6.11 10.59
C ARG A 84 8.71 -7.55 10.22
N ILE A 85 7.44 -7.89 10.10
CA ILE A 85 6.97 -9.24 9.81
C ILE A 85 6.24 -9.23 8.47
N LEU A 86 6.64 -10.13 7.57
CA LEU A 86 5.93 -10.38 6.32
C LEU A 86 4.75 -11.31 6.61
N LEU A 87 3.51 -10.88 6.35
CA LEU A 87 2.33 -11.69 6.61
C LEU A 87 1.91 -12.48 5.37
N GLU A 88 1.62 -11.78 4.27
CA GLU A 88 1.11 -12.38 3.05
C GLU A 88 1.53 -11.61 1.80
N ALA A 89 1.39 -12.30 0.66
CA ALA A 89 1.53 -11.73 -0.67
C ALA A 89 0.21 -11.96 -1.43
N ASN A 90 -0.36 -10.89 -1.95
CA ASN A 90 -1.64 -10.88 -2.65
C ASN A 90 -1.39 -10.65 -4.15
N ASP A 91 -1.97 -11.50 -5.00
CA ASP A 91 -1.95 -11.33 -6.46
C ASP A 91 -3.03 -10.34 -6.94
N ASP A 92 -4.14 -10.23 -6.22
CA ASP A 92 -5.10 -9.12 -6.31
C ASP A 92 -5.03 -8.23 -5.06
N TYR A 93 -4.57 -7.00 -5.25
CA TYR A 93 -4.26 -6.05 -4.18
C TYR A 93 -4.97 -4.70 -4.35
N ASP A 94 -6.17 -4.72 -4.96
CA ASP A 94 -7.07 -3.56 -5.11
C ASP A 94 -6.39 -2.31 -5.70
N MET A 95 -5.93 -2.43 -6.94
CA MET A 95 -5.28 -1.35 -7.71
C MET A 95 -6.07 -0.04 -7.73
N PHE A 96 -7.40 -0.11 -7.65
CA PHE A 96 -8.25 1.07 -7.65
C PHE A 96 -8.03 1.90 -6.38
N LEU A 97 -7.92 1.25 -5.22
CA LEU A 97 -7.66 1.93 -3.96
C LEU A 97 -6.29 2.65 -3.98
N HIS A 98 -5.28 2.03 -4.58
CA HIS A 98 -3.98 2.68 -4.79
C HIS A 98 -4.08 3.92 -5.68
N GLN A 99 -4.86 3.86 -6.78
CA GLN A 99 -5.06 5.02 -7.65
C GLN A 99 -5.80 6.17 -6.95
N GLU A 100 -6.71 5.85 -6.03
CA GLU A 100 -7.33 6.88 -5.18
C GLU A 100 -6.26 7.59 -4.36
N ALA A 101 -5.35 6.84 -3.71
CA ALA A 101 -4.27 7.39 -2.88
C ALA A 101 -3.33 8.30 -3.68
N VAL A 102 -2.70 7.74 -4.72
CA VAL A 102 -1.52 8.35 -5.39
C VAL A 102 -1.83 8.96 -6.75
N GLY A 103 -3.08 8.88 -7.21
CA GLY A 103 -3.49 9.30 -8.55
C GLY A 103 -3.25 8.22 -9.61
N GLY A 104 -3.38 8.62 -10.88
CA GLY A 104 -3.29 7.70 -12.02
C GLY A 104 -1.95 6.98 -12.11
N MET A 105 -1.97 5.65 -12.03
CA MET A 105 -0.74 4.85 -11.94
C MET A 105 -0.19 4.36 -13.29
N ARG A 106 -0.89 4.57 -14.41
CA ARG A 106 -0.52 4.05 -15.74
C ARG A 106 0.95 4.26 -16.12
N ASN A 107 1.49 5.43 -15.83
CA ASN A 107 2.84 5.82 -16.24
C ASN A 107 3.94 5.46 -15.21
N THR A 108 3.56 4.93 -14.04
CA THR A 108 4.50 4.49 -13.00
C THR A 108 5.20 3.18 -13.39
N PRO A 109 6.34 2.82 -12.77
CA PRO A 109 7.00 1.55 -13.03
C PRO A 109 6.07 0.34 -12.85
N ILE A 110 5.27 0.31 -11.77
CA ILE A 110 4.34 -0.79 -11.51
C ILE A 110 3.17 -0.80 -12.49
N GLY A 111 2.63 0.36 -12.84
CA GLY A 111 1.55 0.48 -13.82
C GLY A 111 1.94 -0.03 -15.20
N ARG A 112 3.19 0.20 -15.63
CA ARG A 112 3.73 -0.34 -16.88
C ARG A 112 3.83 -1.87 -16.84
N VAL A 113 4.33 -2.44 -15.74
CA VAL A 113 4.39 -3.90 -15.56
C VAL A 113 3.02 -4.54 -15.69
N ILE A 114 2.00 -3.97 -15.04
CA ILE A 114 0.63 -4.48 -15.08
C ILE A 114 0.02 -4.36 -16.47
N VAL A 115 0.21 -3.21 -17.14
CA VAL A 115 -0.28 -3.03 -18.52
C VAL A 115 0.37 -4.03 -19.47
N ASP A 116 1.67 -4.29 -19.34
CA ASP A 116 2.37 -5.29 -20.12
C ASP A 116 1.80 -6.69 -19.88
N GLU A 117 1.56 -7.07 -18.61
CA GLU A 117 0.94 -8.36 -18.25
C GLU A 117 -0.46 -8.51 -18.84
N LEU A 118 -1.30 -7.49 -18.76
CA LEU A 118 -2.65 -7.51 -19.35
C LEU A 118 -2.63 -7.62 -20.88
N ASN A 119 -1.64 -7.02 -21.53
CA ASN A 119 -1.50 -7.11 -22.99
C ASN A 119 -1.02 -8.49 -23.45
N CYS A 120 -0.27 -9.23 -22.63
CA CYS A 120 0.13 -10.61 -22.94
C CYS A 120 -1.06 -11.58 -23.06
N PHE A 121 -2.22 -11.24 -22.49
CA PHE A 121 -3.45 -12.04 -22.56
C PHE A 121 -4.43 -11.59 -23.65
N ARG A 122 -4.12 -10.51 -24.38
CA ARG A 122 -4.91 -10.08 -25.54
C ARG A 122 -4.42 -10.85 -26.77
N VAL A 123 -5.06 -11.99 -27.05
CA VAL A 123 -4.96 -12.75 -28.31
C VAL A 123 -5.85 -12.11 -29.37
#